data_AF-A0A2S8W6W2-F1
#
_entry.id   AF-A0A2S8W6W2-F1
#
_cell.length_a   1.000
_cell.length_b   1.000
_cell.length_c   1.000
_cell.angle_alpha   90.00
_cell.angle_beta   90.00
_cell.angle_gamma   90.00
#
_symmetry.space_group_name_H-M   'P 1'
#
loop_
_entity.id
_entity.type
_entity.pdbx_description
1 polymer ?
#
loop_
_entity_poly.entity_id
_entity_poly.type
_entity_poly.pdbx_seq_one_letter_code
_entity_poly.pdbx_strand_id
1 'polypeptide(L)'
;MTADRPGLSPLPIPPKEAPAYRGFMVAIVCGLFYALGIYGWTRLNAPDSGMLLVGFLLGAPIAACILAVAVSDPKRIKGSGSHAGISALTVTVMLVCAGVVLREGSVCLVMAAPIFYGSGILGGVIAGSVMKSRPGRIACLGLLALPLVGVPVEADRPPPAQTREVVSRIHIDAAPDVVWKNLTDIRAIKDGEHRWNFSHDLVGIPRPQDARMEGSGVGAVRHLQWARGVNFEEHITEWSPERALAWTFHVGPDASRLILDEHLTVDSAYLRLEEGRYRIEATADGGSDLILTTRYWIRTPMNGYAAWWGGVFLGDFHRNVLGVIKNRAEAVA
;
A
#
# COMPACT_ATOMS: atom_id res chain seq x y z
N MET A 1 -75.99 2.29 44.56
CA MET A 1 -74.52 2.10 44.68
C MET A 1 -73.97 1.79 43.30
N THR A 2 -73.49 2.80 42.59
CA THR A 2 -72.75 2.66 41.33
C THR A 2 -71.39 3.30 41.57
N ALA A 3 -70.36 2.46 41.67
CA ALA A 3 -68.99 2.87 41.94
C ALA A 3 -68.38 3.50 40.68
N ASP A 4 -68.05 4.78 40.77
CA ASP A 4 -67.36 5.53 39.74
C ASP A 4 -65.89 5.07 39.68
N ARG A 5 -65.45 4.56 38.52
CA ARG A 5 -64.05 4.11 38.33
C ARG A 5 -63.23 5.31 37.86
N PRO A 6 -62.13 5.68 38.53
CA PRO A 6 -61.29 6.79 38.08
C PRO A 6 -60.64 6.44 36.73
N GLY A 7 -60.85 7.33 35.75
CA GLY A 7 -60.28 7.20 34.40
C GLY A 7 -58.75 7.18 34.44
N LEU A 8 -58.16 6.08 33.99
CA LEU A 8 -56.73 5.97 33.74
C LEU A 8 -56.34 7.00 32.68
N SER A 9 -55.45 7.93 33.04
CA SER A 9 -54.82 8.83 32.08
C SER A 9 -54.07 8.00 31.03
N PRO A 10 -54.17 8.31 29.73
CA PRO A 10 -53.45 7.56 28.70
C PRO A 10 -51.95 7.63 28.98
N LEU A 11 -51.30 6.46 29.01
CA LEU A 11 -49.85 6.36 29.19
C LEU A 11 -49.14 7.24 28.15
N PRO A 12 -48.10 8.02 28.55
CA PRO A 12 -47.36 8.84 27.62
C PRO A 12 -46.78 7.97 26.50
N ILE A 13 -47.08 8.35 25.26
CA ILE A 13 -46.59 7.66 24.06
C ILE A 13 -45.05 7.70 24.12
N PRO A 14 -44.36 6.55 24.01
CA PRO A 14 -42.91 6.54 24.03
C PRO A 14 -42.37 7.43 22.91
N PRO A 15 -41.33 8.23 23.17
CA PRO A 15 -40.76 9.11 22.16
C PRO A 15 -40.36 8.28 20.94
N LYS A 16 -40.73 8.77 19.75
CA LYS A 16 -40.47 8.09 18.47
C LYS A 16 -38.96 7.84 18.36
N GLU A 17 -38.53 6.59 18.50
CA GLU A 17 -37.11 6.24 18.44
C GLU A 17 -36.56 6.73 17.10
N ALA A 18 -35.47 7.49 17.13
CA ALA A 18 -34.83 7.94 15.91
C ALA A 18 -34.46 6.71 15.07
N PRO A 19 -34.69 6.74 13.75
CA PRO A 19 -34.47 5.56 12.93
C PRO A 19 -33.01 5.13 12.99
N ALA A 20 -32.77 3.81 13.07
CA ALA A 20 -31.47 3.21 13.36
C ALA A 20 -30.32 3.66 12.42
N TYR A 21 -30.64 4.11 11.20
CA TYR A 21 -29.67 4.63 10.24
C TYR A 21 -29.04 5.98 10.67
N ARG A 22 -29.73 6.79 11.49
CA ARG A 22 -29.20 8.09 11.93
C ARG A 22 -28.00 7.95 12.85
N GLY A 23 -28.08 7.07 13.84
CA GLY A 23 -26.95 6.79 14.74
C GLY A 23 -25.75 6.22 13.98
N PHE A 24 -26.03 5.39 12.97
CA PHE A 24 -25.00 4.83 12.10
C PHE A 24 -24.31 5.87 11.20
N MET A 25 -25.07 6.81 10.61
CA MET A 25 -24.49 7.91 9.84
C MET A 25 -23.62 8.83 10.70
N VAL A 26 -24.07 9.16 11.92
CA VAL A 26 -23.29 9.97 12.86
C VAL A 26 -21.98 9.25 13.23
N ALA A 27 -22.01 7.94 13.42
CA ALA A 27 -20.83 7.13 13.71
C ALA A 27 -19.79 7.20 12.58
N ILE A 28 -20.23 7.05 11.32
CA ILE A 28 -19.34 7.17 10.15
C ILE A 28 -18.76 8.57 10.06
N VAL A 29 -19.58 9.61 10.19
CA VAL A 29 -19.13 11.00 10.08
C VAL A 29 -18.10 11.31 11.16
N CYS A 30 -18.36 10.96 12.42
CA CYS A 30 -17.41 11.15 13.51
C CYS A 30 -16.10 10.37 13.31
N GLY A 31 -16.18 9.12 12.86
CA GLY A 31 -15.00 8.30 12.55
C GLY A 31 -14.17 8.88 11.41
N LEU A 32 -14.82 9.41 10.38
CA LEU A 32 -14.16 10.06 9.24
C LEU A 32 -13.50 11.38 9.65
N PHE A 33 -14.19 12.24 10.40
CA PHE A 33 -13.59 13.47 10.93
C PHE A 33 -12.39 13.18 11.82
N TYR A 34 -12.48 12.14 12.64
CA TYR A 34 -11.36 11.70 13.47
C TYR A 34 -10.19 11.21 12.60
N ALA A 35 -10.44 10.37 11.59
CA ALA A 35 -9.41 9.88 10.69
C ALA A 35 -8.72 11.01 9.90
N LEU A 36 -9.49 11.97 9.38
CA LEU A 36 -8.97 13.16 8.71
C LEU A 36 -8.17 14.05 9.67
N GLY A 37 -8.62 14.18 10.92
CA GLY A 37 -7.90 14.89 11.98
C GLY A 37 -6.55 14.24 12.28
N ILE A 38 -6.50 12.92 12.40
CA ILE A 38 -5.25 12.17 12.58
C ILE A 38 -4.34 12.31 11.36
N TYR A 39 -4.89 12.26 10.15
CA TYR A 39 -4.11 12.50 8.92
C TYR A 39 -3.51 13.91 8.87
N GLY A 40 -4.28 14.94 9.25
CA GLY A 40 -3.75 16.30 9.41
C GLY A 40 -2.68 16.38 10.49
N TRP A 41 -2.89 15.69 11.62
CA TRP A 41 -1.93 15.63 12.72
C TRP A 41 -0.61 14.98 12.32
N THR A 42 -0.64 13.88 11.55
CA THR A 42 0.56 13.24 11.00
C THR A 42 1.30 14.16 10.06
N ARG A 43 0.59 14.86 9.15
CA ARG A 43 1.23 15.82 8.24
C ARG A 43 1.93 16.98 8.97
N LEU A 44 1.39 17.43 10.10
CA LEU A 44 1.98 18.52 10.88
C LEU A 44 3.19 18.11 11.72
N ASN A 45 3.15 16.92 12.32
CA ASN A 45 4.18 16.49 13.28
C ASN A 45 5.22 15.54 12.68
N ALA A 46 4.91 14.94 11.53
CA ALA A 46 5.70 13.89 10.92
C ALA A 46 5.66 13.98 9.38
N PRO A 47 5.90 15.17 8.78
CA PRO A 47 5.72 15.40 7.33
C PRO A 47 6.60 14.51 6.45
N ASP A 48 7.82 14.21 6.91
CA ASP A 48 8.81 13.39 6.19
C ASP A 48 8.83 11.93 6.68
N SER A 49 7.92 11.59 7.60
CA SER A 49 7.82 10.23 8.09
C SER A 49 7.07 9.39 7.08
N GLY A 50 7.67 8.26 6.68
CA GLY A 50 7.00 7.29 5.83
C GLY A 50 5.90 6.55 6.60
N MET A 51 5.99 5.23 6.64
CA MET A 51 4.96 4.40 7.26
C MET A 51 5.00 4.48 8.80
N LEU A 52 4.00 5.10 9.43
CA LEU A 52 3.83 5.14 10.90
C LEU A 52 2.93 3.98 11.37
N LEU A 53 3.49 3.04 12.11
CA LEU A 53 2.81 1.82 12.54
C LEU A 53 1.83 2.05 13.69
N VAL A 54 2.32 2.59 14.81
CA VAL A 54 1.54 2.69 16.04
C VAL A 54 0.57 3.85 15.95
N GLY A 55 1.07 5.01 15.51
CA GLY A 55 0.28 6.22 15.42
C GLY A 55 -0.82 6.14 14.36
N PHE A 56 -0.48 5.68 13.15
CA PHE A 56 -1.37 5.75 11.99
C PHE A 56 -1.95 4.39 11.61
N LEU A 57 -1.12 3.41 11.24
CA LEU A 57 -1.61 2.14 10.68
C LEU A 57 -2.47 1.30 11.65
N LEU A 58 -2.13 1.28 12.93
CA LEU A 58 -2.90 0.57 13.96
C LEU A 58 -3.83 1.53 14.70
N GLY A 59 -3.29 2.65 15.17
CA GLY A 59 -4.02 3.56 16.04
C GLY A 59 -5.25 4.18 15.37
N ALA A 60 -5.13 4.68 14.14
CA ALA A 60 -6.24 5.36 13.45
C ALA A 60 -7.45 4.45 13.21
N PRO A 61 -7.33 3.25 12.59
CA PRO A 61 -8.47 2.35 12.39
C PRO A 61 -9.04 1.82 13.72
N ILE A 62 -8.20 1.53 14.73
CA ILE A 62 -8.69 1.13 16.06
C ILE A 62 -9.57 2.24 16.65
N ALA A 63 -9.05 3.46 16.75
CA ALA A 63 -9.76 4.58 17.36
C ALA A 63 -11.07 4.91 16.60
N ALA A 64 -11.03 4.95 15.27
CA ALA A 64 -12.21 5.18 14.45
C ALA A 64 -13.29 4.08 14.65
N CYS A 65 -12.90 2.81 14.68
CA CYS A 65 -13.84 1.70 14.89
C CYS A 65 -14.40 1.66 16.31
N ILE A 66 -13.60 1.99 17.33
CA ILE A 66 -14.09 2.16 18.72
C ILE A 66 -15.17 3.23 18.76
N LEU A 67 -14.93 4.40 18.15
CA LEU A 67 -15.89 5.48 18.09
C LEU A 67 -17.16 5.06 17.33
N ALA A 68 -16.99 4.40 16.19
CA ALA A 68 -18.11 3.96 15.37
C ALA A 68 -19.02 2.96 16.10
N VAL A 69 -18.43 1.98 16.79
CA VAL A 69 -19.18 1.02 17.64
C VAL A 69 -19.84 1.72 18.82
N ALA A 70 -19.13 2.64 19.48
CA ALA A 70 -19.64 3.34 20.65
C ALA A 70 -20.90 4.18 20.34
N VAL A 71 -20.93 4.83 19.17
CA VAL A 71 -22.04 5.66 18.68
C VAL A 71 -23.16 4.81 18.07
N SER A 72 -22.83 3.72 17.37
CA SER A 72 -23.81 2.85 16.69
C SER A 72 -24.54 1.89 17.61
N ASP A 73 -23.99 1.60 18.80
CA ASP A 73 -24.60 0.74 19.81
C ASP A 73 -24.51 1.36 21.21
N PRO A 74 -25.16 2.51 21.46
CA PRO A 74 -25.06 3.22 22.74
C PRO A 74 -25.63 2.40 23.90
N LYS A 75 -26.65 1.57 23.61
CA LYS A 75 -27.29 0.66 24.57
C LYS A 75 -26.49 -0.63 24.82
N ARG A 76 -25.43 -0.91 24.04
CA ARG A 76 -24.52 -2.07 24.17
C ARG A 76 -25.24 -3.43 24.10
N ILE A 77 -26.21 -3.52 23.20
CA ILE A 77 -27.07 -4.70 23.03
C ILE A 77 -26.68 -5.56 21.83
N LYS A 78 -25.86 -5.04 20.92
CA LYS A 78 -25.47 -5.76 19.70
C LYS A 78 -24.37 -6.78 20.00
N GLY A 79 -24.37 -7.88 19.26
CA GLY A 79 -23.37 -8.94 19.37
C GLY A 79 -22.09 -8.64 18.58
N SER A 80 -21.04 -9.43 18.82
CA SER A 80 -19.71 -9.25 18.22
C SER A 80 -19.71 -9.22 16.69
N GLY A 81 -20.58 -10.00 16.04
CA GLY A 81 -20.72 -9.99 14.57
C GLY A 81 -21.20 -8.65 14.03
N SER A 82 -22.11 -7.97 14.72
CA SER A 82 -22.55 -6.62 14.35
C SER A 82 -21.45 -5.59 14.55
N HIS A 83 -20.64 -5.71 15.61
CA HIS A 83 -19.50 -4.82 15.83
C HIS A 83 -18.41 -5.01 14.77
N ALA A 84 -18.14 -6.27 14.37
CA ALA A 84 -17.24 -6.57 13.26
C ALA A 84 -17.73 -5.96 11.94
N GLY A 85 -19.02 -6.10 11.62
CA GLY A 85 -19.61 -5.50 10.41
C GLY A 85 -19.55 -3.97 10.39
N ILE A 86 -19.86 -3.32 11.52
CA ILE A 86 -19.74 -1.85 11.67
C ILE A 86 -18.29 -1.42 11.48
N SER A 87 -17.34 -2.15 12.07
CA SER A 87 -15.91 -1.83 11.98
C SER A 87 -15.39 -2.02 10.56
N ALA A 88 -15.76 -3.12 9.89
CA ALA A 88 -15.41 -3.38 8.50
C ALA A 88 -15.92 -2.26 7.59
N LEU A 89 -17.19 -1.86 7.72
CA LEU A 89 -17.76 -0.77 6.93
C LEU A 89 -17.10 0.59 7.24
N THR A 90 -16.75 0.85 8.50
CA THR A 90 -16.01 2.06 8.89
C THR A 90 -14.65 2.10 8.20
N VAL A 91 -13.90 0.99 8.22
CA VAL A 91 -12.61 0.86 7.52
C VAL A 91 -12.77 1.01 6.01
N THR A 92 -13.80 0.40 5.41
CA THR A 92 -14.08 0.56 3.97
C THR A 92 -14.29 2.03 3.62
N VAL A 93 -15.11 2.76 4.39
CA VAL A 93 -15.34 4.18 4.16
C VAL A 93 -14.05 4.98 4.33
N MET A 94 -13.23 4.68 5.35
CA MET A 94 -11.94 5.34 5.53
C MET A 94 -11.01 5.15 4.32
N LEU A 95 -10.87 3.92 3.81
CA LEU A 95 -10.00 3.62 2.67
C LEU A 95 -10.52 4.25 1.37
N VAL A 96 -11.84 4.25 1.14
CA VAL A 96 -12.44 4.89 -0.03
C VAL A 96 -12.28 6.41 0.05
N CYS A 97 -12.51 7.01 1.21
CA CYS A 97 -12.28 8.45 1.41
C CYS A 97 -10.80 8.81 1.23
N ALA A 98 -9.87 7.98 1.71
CA ALA A 98 -8.44 8.19 1.48
C ALA A 98 -8.11 8.17 -0.02
N GLY A 99 -8.60 7.19 -0.78
CA GLY A 99 -8.36 7.14 -2.23
C GLY A 99 -9.01 8.28 -3.03
N VAL A 100 -10.24 8.68 -2.69
CA VAL A 100 -10.99 9.67 -3.47
C VAL A 100 -10.69 11.12 -3.05
N VAL A 101 -10.62 11.38 -1.74
CA VAL A 101 -10.49 12.74 -1.19
C VAL A 101 -9.03 13.12 -1.04
N LEU A 102 -8.21 12.23 -0.48
CA LEU A 102 -6.79 12.49 -0.24
C LEU A 102 -5.92 12.13 -1.47
N ARG A 103 -6.53 11.51 -2.49
CA ARG A 103 -5.87 11.04 -3.72
C ARG A 103 -4.69 10.10 -3.45
N GLU A 104 -4.81 9.30 -2.39
CA GLU A 104 -3.84 8.26 -2.07
C GLU A 104 -3.73 7.25 -3.21
N GLY A 105 -2.50 6.85 -3.50
CA GLY A 105 -2.15 5.83 -4.47
C GLY A 105 -2.75 4.47 -4.11
N SER A 106 -3.16 3.74 -5.13
CA SER A 106 -3.74 2.40 -4.99
C SER A 106 -2.78 1.41 -4.31
N VAL A 107 -1.47 1.56 -4.51
CA VAL A 107 -0.43 0.76 -3.86
C VAL A 107 -0.52 0.90 -2.33
N CYS A 108 -0.53 2.15 -1.83
CA CYS A 108 -0.67 2.46 -0.41
C CYS A 108 -1.95 1.87 0.17
N LEU A 109 -3.08 2.04 -0.52
CA LEU A 109 -4.38 1.54 -0.06
C LEU A 109 -4.40 0.01 0.06
N VAL A 110 -3.87 -0.69 -0.95
CA VAL A 110 -3.80 -2.15 -0.97
C VAL A 110 -2.86 -2.67 0.13
N MET A 111 -1.75 -1.98 0.37
CA MET A 111 -0.84 -2.29 1.47
C MET A 111 -1.43 -1.97 2.85
N ALA A 112 -2.19 -0.89 3.01
CA ALA A 112 -2.76 -0.49 4.29
C ALA A 112 -4.00 -1.33 4.66
N ALA A 113 -4.79 -1.76 3.67
CA ALA A 113 -6.09 -2.40 3.89
C ALA A 113 -6.04 -3.62 4.83
N PRO A 114 -5.13 -4.61 4.66
CA PRO A 114 -5.09 -5.77 5.56
C PRO A 114 -4.88 -5.39 7.03
N ILE A 115 -4.03 -4.40 7.29
CA ILE A 115 -3.74 -3.92 8.64
C ILE A 115 -4.92 -3.12 9.19
N PHE A 116 -5.53 -2.26 8.38
CA PHE A 116 -6.69 -1.45 8.78
C PHE A 116 -7.90 -2.33 9.13
N TYR A 117 -8.21 -3.31 8.29
CA TYR A 117 -9.32 -4.24 8.58
C TYR A 117 -9.00 -5.09 9.81
N GLY A 118 -7.80 -5.67 9.90
CA GLY A 118 -7.42 -6.51 11.03
C GLY A 118 -7.47 -5.77 12.36
N SER A 119 -6.82 -4.60 12.43
CA SER A 119 -6.76 -3.80 13.65
C SER A 119 -8.10 -3.13 13.99
N GLY A 120 -8.80 -2.58 13.00
CA GLY A 120 -10.08 -1.90 13.19
C GLY A 120 -11.18 -2.86 13.65
N ILE A 121 -11.32 -4.03 13.01
CA ILE A 121 -12.33 -5.04 13.40
C ILE A 121 -12.04 -5.56 14.80
N LEU A 122 -10.78 -5.90 15.10
CA LEU A 122 -10.39 -6.35 16.43
C LEU A 122 -10.68 -5.30 17.50
N GLY A 123 -10.28 -4.04 17.25
CA GLY A 123 -10.51 -2.91 18.15
C GLY A 123 -12.00 -2.66 18.42
N GLY A 124 -12.83 -2.68 17.38
CA GLY A 124 -14.28 -2.48 17.51
C GLY A 124 -14.97 -3.61 18.28
N VAL A 125 -14.62 -4.88 18.00
CA VAL A 125 -15.19 -6.05 18.71
C VAL A 125 -14.82 -6.04 20.20
N ILE A 126 -13.55 -5.76 20.51
CA ILE A 126 -13.07 -5.68 21.90
C ILE A 126 -13.79 -4.54 22.63
N ALA A 127 -13.91 -3.37 22.01
CA ALA A 127 -14.57 -2.22 22.62
C ALA A 127 -16.05 -2.47 22.90
N GLY A 128 -16.77 -3.16 22.00
CA GLY A 128 -18.16 -3.56 22.23
C GLY A 128 -18.36 -4.39 23.50
N SER A 129 -17.38 -5.23 23.85
CA SER A 129 -17.41 -6.07 25.06
C SER A 129 -16.99 -5.30 26.31
N VAL A 130 -15.89 -4.54 26.22
CA VAL A 130 -15.21 -3.93 27.37
C VAL A 130 -15.90 -2.64 27.85
N MET A 131 -16.52 -1.87 26.95
CA MET A 131 -17.19 -0.60 27.28
C MET A 131 -18.46 -0.75 28.13
N LYS A 132 -18.90 -1.98 28.44
CA LYS A 132 -19.99 -2.26 29.39
C LYS A 132 -19.63 -1.84 30.81
N SER A 133 -18.34 -1.83 31.15
CA SER A 133 -17.81 -1.41 32.44
C SER A 133 -17.27 0.02 32.40
N ARG A 134 -17.32 0.74 33.51
CA ARG A 134 -16.66 2.06 33.67
C ARG A 134 -15.15 2.00 33.38
N PRO A 135 -14.35 1.07 33.96
CA PRO A 135 -12.92 0.99 33.65
C PRO A 135 -12.66 0.69 32.17
N GLY A 136 -13.46 -0.18 31.56
CA GLY A 136 -13.33 -0.49 30.14
C GLY A 136 -13.63 0.71 29.23
N ARG A 137 -14.58 1.57 29.61
CA ARG A 137 -14.83 2.83 28.90
C ARG A 137 -13.63 3.78 28.97
N ILE A 138 -13.01 3.91 30.14
CA ILE A 138 -11.81 4.73 30.33
C ILE A 138 -10.66 4.18 29.46
N ALA A 139 -10.47 2.86 29.42
CA ALA A 139 -9.47 2.24 28.56
C ALA A 139 -9.70 2.54 27.06
N CYS A 140 -10.94 2.43 26.57
CA CYS A 140 -11.27 2.78 25.19
C CYS A 140 -11.05 4.27 24.88
N LEU A 141 -11.34 5.17 25.82
CA LEU A 141 -11.02 6.60 25.66
C LEU A 141 -9.50 6.84 25.60
N GLY A 142 -8.72 6.08 26.36
CA GLY A 142 -7.26 6.11 26.27
C GLY A 142 -6.74 5.67 24.89
N LEU A 143 -7.37 4.66 24.28
CA LEU A 143 -7.02 4.21 22.92
C LEU A 143 -7.36 5.25 21.84
N LEU A 144 -8.33 6.14 22.05
CA LEU A 144 -8.57 7.29 21.16
C LEU A 144 -7.42 8.31 21.22
N ALA A 145 -6.64 8.36 22.30
CA ALA A 145 -5.47 9.23 22.38
C ALA A 145 -4.21 8.59 21.77
N LEU A 146 -4.24 7.28 21.48
CA LEU A 146 -3.07 6.54 21.01
C LEU A 146 -2.48 7.11 19.70
N PRO A 147 -3.27 7.46 18.67
CA PRO A 147 -2.72 8.11 17.47
C PRO A 147 -2.07 9.46 17.76
N LEU A 148 -2.68 10.26 18.63
CA LEU A 148 -2.22 11.62 18.94
C LEU A 148 -0.83 11.60 19.59
N VAL A 149 -0.59 10.66 20.49
CA VAL A 149 0.71 10.49 21.18
C VAL A 149 1.67 9.63 20.37
N GLY A 150 1.18 8.58 19.71
CA GLY A 150 2.00 7.60 18.99
C GLY A 150 2.74 8.20 17.80
N VAL A 151 2.10 9.10 17.06
CA VAL A 151 2.68 9.77 15.88
C VAL A 151 4.00 10.49 16.20
N PRO A 152 4.06 11.47 17.13
CA PRO A 152 5.32 12.16 17.42
C PRO A 152 6.37 11.23 18.05
N VAL A 153 5.95 10.32 18.93
CA VAL A 153 6.85 9.38 19.62
C VAL A 153 7.54 8.42 18.65
N GLU A 154 6.83 7.98 17.61
CA GLU A 154 7.34 7.09 16.57
C GLU A 154 8.20 7.85 15.55
N ALA A 155 7.82 9.07 15.18
CA ALA A 155 8.62 9.94 14.31
C ALA A 155 10.02 10.20 14.90
N ASP A 156 10.12 10.38 16.22
CA ASP A 156 11.39 10.58 16.93
C ASP A 156 12.26 9.31 17.05
N ARG A 157 11.72 8.12 16.73
CA ARG A 157 12.41 6.82 16.87
C ARG A 157 12.40 6.05 15.56
N PRO A 158 13.17 6.51 14.57
CA PRO A 158 13.10 5.91 13.26
C PRO A 158 13.65 4.47 13.29
N PRO A 159 12.98 3.53 12.61
CA PRO A 159 13.30 2.11 12.66
C PRO A 159 14.63 1.79 11.99
N PRO A 160 15.20 0.59 12.24
CA PRO A 160 16.44 0.17 11.59
C PRO A 160 16.24 0.01 10.08
N ALA A 161 17.23 0.47 9.34
CA ALA A 161 17.38 0.24 7.91
C ALA A 161 17.64 -1.24 7.59
N GLN A 162 17.07 -1.74 6.50
CA GLN A 162 17.35 -3.07 5.96
C GLN A 162 17.47 -3.01 4.44
N THR A 163 18.55 -3.60 3.92
CA THR A 163 18.70 -3.84 2.48
C THR A 163 18.07 -5.19 2.14
N ARG A 164 17.36 -5.23 1.01
CA ARG A 164 16.65 -6.38 0.48
C ARG A 164 16.94 -6.51 -1.02
N GLU A 165 16.77 -7.71 -1.53
CA GLU A 165 16.95 -8.02 -2.94
C GLU A 165 15.79 -8.87 -3.42
N VAL A 166 15.33 -8.59 -4.64
CA VAL A 166 14.40 -9.44 -5.39
C VAL A 166 15.14 -9.96 -6.60
N VAL A 167 15.15 -11.29 -6.76
CA VAL A 167 15.81 -11.97 -7.86
C VAL A 167 14.76 -12.74 -8.66
N SER A 168 14.82 -12.63 -9.99
CA SER A 168 13.96 -13.41 -10.88
C SER A 168 14.82 -13.97 -12.01
N ARG A 169 14.54 -15.21 -12.41
CA ARG A 169 15.24 -15.93 -13.47
C ARG A 169 14.24 -16.39 -14.52
N ILE A 170 14.62 -16.30 -15.78
CA ILE A 170 13.88 -16.91 -16.89
C ILE A 170 14.86 -17.58 -17.84
N HIS A 171 14.47 -18.75 -18.36
CA HIS A 171 15.19 -19.41 -19.44
C HIS A 171 14.68 -18.86 -20.80
N ILE A 172 15.60 -18.61 -21.73
CA ILE A 172 15.35 -18.08 -23.07
C ILE A 172 16.03 -18.99 -24.09
N ASP A 173 15.27 -19.47 -25.07
CA ASP A 173 15.76 -20.30 -26.18
C ASP A 173 16.43 -19.42 -27.25
N ALA A 174 17.50 -18.73 -26.85
CA ALA A 174 18.29 -17.85 -27.70
C ALA A 174 19.72 -17.70 -27.15
N ALA A 175 20.69 -17.52 -28.05
CA ALA A 175 22.08 -17.30 -27.68
C ALA A 175 22.28 -15.98 -26.91
N PRO A 176 23.32 -15.87 -26.05
CA PRO A 176 23.56 -14.67 -25.23
C PRO A 176 23.66 -13.36 -26.01
N ASP A 177 24.17 -13.38 -27.25
CA ASP A 177 24.26 -12.18 -28.10
C ASP A 177 22.88 -11.67 -28.57
N VAL A 178 21.96 -12.60 -28.87
CA VAL A 178 20.58 -12.30 -29.24
C VAL A 178 19.83 -11.72 -28.03
N VAL A 179 20.01 -12.32 -26.85
CA VAL A 179 19.43 -11.81 -25.60
C VAL A 179 19.99 -10.42 -25.28
N TRP A 180 21.30 -10.21 -25.44
CA TRP A 180 21.96 -8.93 -25.21
C TRP A 180 21.40 -7.79 -26.05
N LYS A 181 21.16 -8.04 -27.35
CA LYS A 181 20.53 -7.06 -28.25
C LYS A 181 19.12 -6.68 -27.81
N ASN A 182 18.36 -7.63 -27.26
CA ASN A 182 16.98 -7.44 -26.83
C ASN A 182 16.83 -6.88 -25.40
N LEU A 183 17.88 -6.92 -24.58
CA LEU A 183 17.85 -6.37 -23.21
C LEU A 183 18.40 -4.94 -23.11
N THR A 184 19.33 -4.57 -24.00
CA THR A 184 20.00 -3.26 -23.95
C THR A 184 19.08 -2.13 -24.39
N ASP A 185 18.25 -2.38 -25.41
CA ASP A 185 17.26 -1.42 -25.90
C ASP A 185 15.89 -2.08 -26.06
N ILE A 186 14.95 -1.76 -25.16
CA ILE A 186 13.60 -2.34 -25.14
C ILE A 186 12.61 -1.28 -25.65
N ARG A 187 12.59 -1.12 -26.98
CA ARG A 187 11.76 -0.12 -27.66
C ARG A 187 10.28 -0.51 -27.71
N ALA A 188 9.39 0.48 -27.59
CA ALA A 188 7.99 0.41 -28.01
C ALA A 188 7.28 -0.91 -27.64
N ILE A 189 7.24 -1.21 -26.34
CA ILE A 189 6.57 -2.40 -25.80
C ILE A 189 5.07 -2.24 -26.04
N LYS A 190 4.49 -3.16 -26.82
CA LYS A 190 3.05 -3.16 -27.12
C LYS A 190 2.27 -3.77 -25.94
N ASP A 191 1.03 -3.33 -25.77
CA ASP A 191 0.15 -3.81 -24.68
C ASP A 191 -0.02 -5.35 -24.68
N GLY A 192 -0.01 -5.98 -25.86
CA GLY A 192 -0.10 -7.44 -26.00
C GLY A 192 1.17 -8.21 -25.64
N GLU A 193 2.30 -7.53 -25.46
CA GLU A 193 3.57 -8.14 -25.02
C GLU A 193 3.66 -8.25 -23.49
N HIS A 194 2.86 -7.45 -22.77
CA HIS A 194 2.79 -7.56 -21.32
C HIS A 194 1.93 -8.76 -20.91
N ARG A 195 2.26 -9.35 -19.76
CA ARG A 195 1.42 -10.36 -19.13
C ARG A 195 0.52 -9.70 -18.08
N TRP A 196 -0.64 -10.30 -17.89
CA TRP A 196 -1.52 -9.92 -16.78
C TRP A 196 -0.84 -10.25 -15.45
N ASN A 197 -0.86 -9.33 -14.49
CA ASN A 197 -0.46 -9.59 -13.12
C ASN A 197 -1.15 -8.66 -12.11
N PHE A 198 -0.98 -9.00 -10.82
CA PHE A 198 -1.62 -8.29 -9.72
C PHE A 198 -1.21 -6.81 -9.68
N SER A 199 0.08 -6.53 -9.84
CA SER A 199 0.65 -5.20 -9.66
C SER A 199 0.19 -4.17 -10.70
N HIS A 200 0.19 -4.55 -11.98
CA HIS A 200 -0.17 -3.61 -13.05
C HIS A 200 -1.67 -3.60 -13.36
N ASP A 201 -2.35 -4.75 -13.33
CA ASP A 201 -3.76 -4.83 -13.75
C ASP A 201 -4.75 -4.57 -12.64
N LEU A 202 -4.45 -5.01 -11.41
CA LEU A 202 -5.35 -4.86 -10.28
C LEU A 202 -4.99 -3.65 -9.44
N VAL A 203 -3.71 -3.52 -9.06
CA VAL A 203 -3.24 -2.37 -8.29
C VAL A 203 -3.06 -1.15 -9.18
N GLY A 204 -2.77 -1.32 -10.47
CA GLY A 204 -2.68 -0.21 -11.41
C GLY A 204 -1.34 0.53 -11.38
N ILE A 205 -0.25 -0.15 -11.03
CA ILE A 205 1.11 0.40 -11.20
C ILE A 205 1.36 0.60 -12.71
N PRO A 206 1.86 1.77 -13.17
CA PRO A 206 2.11 2.01 -14.58
C PRO A 206 3.03 0.95 -15.21
N ARG A 207 2.74 0.56 -16.45
CA ARG A 207 3.54 -0.44 -17.19
C ARG A 207 4.71 0.21 -17.91
N PRO A 208 5.86 -0.47 -18.07
CA PRO A 208 6.93 -0.01 -18.94
C PRO A 208 6.49 -0.02 -20.40
N GLN A 209 6.79 1.07 -21.13
CA GLN A 209 6.46 1.24 -22.55
C GLN A 209 7.70 1.32 -23.43
N ASP A 210 8.80 1.88 -22.90
CA ASP A 210 10.01 2.11 -23.66
C ASP A 210 11.22 2.20 -22.72
N ALA A 211 12.35 1.63 -23.13
CA ALA A 211 13.63 1.76 -22.43
C ALA A 211 14.74 1.97 -23.46
N ARG A 212 15.09 3.24 -23.72
CA ARG A 212 16.08 3.68 -24.72
C ARG A 212 17.47 3.73 -24.15
N MET A 213 18.45 3.08 -24.77
CA MET A 213 19.85 3.33 -24.42
C MET A 213 20.37 4.60 -25.13
N GLU A 214 20.98 5.51 -24.39
CA GLU A 214 21.77 6.61 -24.90
C GLU A 214 23.24 6.42 -24.52
N GLY A 215 24.08 6.22 -25.54
CA GLY A 215 25.49 5.88 -25.38
C GLY A 215 25.75 4.37 -25.32
N SER A 216 26.97 4.00 -24.94
CA SER A 216 27.41 2.60 -24.82
C SER A 216 28.50 2.47 -23.76
N GLY A 217 28.48 1.38 -22.99
CA GLY A 217 29.46 1.15 -21.93
C GLY A 217 29.03 1.69 -20.58
N VAL A 218 29.96 1.66 -19.61
CA VAL A 218 29.74 2.27 -18.29
C VAL A 218 29.58 3.78 -18.43
N GLY A 219 28.59 4.35 -17.75
CA GLY A 219 28.20 5.75 -17.85
C GLY A 219 27.18 6.05 -18.96
N ALA A 220 26.77 5.05 -19.74
CA ALA A 220 25.58 5.20 -20.60
C ALA A 220 24.32 5.45 -19.75
N VAL A 221 23.32 6.09 -20.35
CA VAL A 221 22.05 6.40 -19.69
C VAL A 221 20.93 5.68 -20.43
N ARG A 222 20.11 4.92 -19.70
CA ARG A 222 18.90 4.32 -20.24
C ARG A 222 17.69 5.16 -19.82
N HIS A 223 16.99 5.73 -20.80
CA HIS A 223 15.80 6.53 -20.60
C HIS A 223 14.57 5.63 -20.61
N LEU A 224 13.81 5.61 -19.52
CA LEU A 224 12.61 4.80 -19.38
C LEU A 224 11.37 5.67 -19.49
N GLN A 225 10.41 5.18 -20.27
CA GLN A 225 9.07 5.71 -20.35
C GLN A 225 8.09 4.61 -19.98
N TRP A 226 7.22 4.92 -19.03
CA TRP A 226 6.15 4.06 -18.56
C TRP A 226 4.82 4.75 -18.84
N ALA A 227 3.73 3.98 -18.72
CA ALA A 227 2.38 4.48 -18.87
C ALA A 227 2.10 5.66 -17.91
N ARG A 228 1.05 6.44 -18.20
CA ARG A 228 0.67 7.63 -17.42
C ARG A 228 1.76 8.73 -17.37
N GLY A 229 2.66 8.75 -18.34
CA GLY A 229 3.68 9.80 -18.48
C GLY A 229 4.83 9.72 -17.47
N VAL A 230 5.00 8.57 -16.83
CA VAL A 230 6.14 8.32 -15.95
C VAL A 230 7.41 8.22 -16.78
N ASN A 231 8.41 9.04 -16.47
CA ASN A 231 9.73 8.97 -17.11
C ASN A 231 10.83 9.03 -16.04
N PHE A 232 11.85 8.19 -16.17
CA PHE A 232 13.01 8.19 -15.29
C PHE A 232 14.23 7.62 -16.01
N GLU A 233 15.39 7.76 -15.39
CA GLU A 233 16.66 7.33 -15.96
C GLU A 233 17.27 6.19 -15.15
N GLU A 234 18.01 5.33 -15.85
CA GLU A 234 18.88 4.32 -15.27
C GLU A 234 20.30 4.59 -15.75
N HIS A 235 21.23 4.78 -14.81
CA HIS A 235 22.61 5.13 -15.14
C HIS A 235 23.46 3.86 -15.06
N ILE A 236 24.08 3.47 -16.17
CA ILE A 236 24.78 2.20 -16.28
C ILE A 236 26.08 2.23 -15.47
N THR A 237 26.22 1.29 -14.53
CA THR A 237 27.39 1.13 -13.65
C THR A 237 28.26 -0.06 -14.02
N GLU A 238 27.72 -1.04 -14.75
CA GLU A 238 28.47 -2.18 -15.28
C GLU A 238 27.98 -2.52 -16.69
N TRP A 239 28.94 -2.77 -17.59
CA TRP A 239 28.66 -3.16 -18.97
C TRP A 239 29.64 -4.26 -19.40
N SER A 240 29.16 -5.50 -19.40
CA SER A 240 29.88 -6.67 -19.86
C SER A 240 29.04 -7.37 -20.93
N PRO A 241 29.33 -7.13 -22.23
CA PRO A 241 28.53 -7.66 -23.32
C PRO A 241 28.25 -9.16 -23.17
N GLU A 242 27.00 -9.54 -23.42
CA GLU A 242 26.51 -10.93 -23.38
C GLU A 242 26.59 -11.59 -21.99
N ARG A 243 26.92 -10.84 -20.94
CA ARG A 243 27.13 -11.40 -19.60
C ARG A 243 26.44 -10.62 -18.49
N ALA A 244 26.62 -9.31 -18.42
CA ALA A 244 26.10 -8.51 -17.32
C ALA A 244 25.85 -7.04 -17.70
N LEU A 245 24.77 -6.49 -17.16
CA LEU A 245 24.44 -5.07 -17.22
C LEU A 245 23.93 -4.64 -15.85
N ALA A 246 24.51 -3.63 -15.23
CA ALA A 246 24.05 -3.10 -13.94
C ALA A 246 23.85 -1.59 -14.01
N TRP A 247 22.95 -1.06 -13.19
CA TRP A 247 22.58 0.35 -13.18
C TRP A 247 22.09 0.83 -11.83
N THR A 248 22.14 2.15 -11.62
CA THR A 248 21.47 2.86 -10.52
C THR A 248 20.21 3.54 -11.04
N PHE A 249 19.20 3.66 -10.18
CA PHE A 249 17.93 4.31 -10.53
C PHE A 249 17.98 5.80 -10.24
N HIS A 250 17.60 6.62 -11.22
CA HIS A 250 17.51 8.07 -11.11
C HIS A 250 16.04 8.47 -11.37
N VAL A 251 15.23 8.38 -10.31
CA VAL A 251 13.79 8.63 -10.38
C VAL A 251 13.49 10.02 -9.82
N GLY A 252 13.03 10.92 -10.69
CA GLY A 252 12.59 12.26 -10.26
C GLY A 252 11.34 12.20 -9.37
N PRO A 253 11.07 13.26 -8.58
CA PRO A 253 9.95 13.29 -7.63
C PRO A 253 8.59 13.09 -8.31
N ASP A 254 8.39 13.63 -9.52
CA ASP A 254 7.13 13.48 -10.27
C ASP A 254 6.90 12.05 -10.75
N ALA A 255 7.95 11.41 -11.28
CA ALA A 255 7.89 10.01 -11.69
C ALA A 255 7.62 9.10 -10.49
N SER A 256 8.27 9.36 -9.36
CA SER A 256 8.07 8.59 -8.15
C SER A 256 6.62 8.64 -7.64
N ARG A 257 5.99 9.83 -7.66
CA ARG A 257 4.58 10.01 -7.27
C ARG A 257 3.62 9.25 -8.18
N LEU A 258 3.92 9.22 -9.47
CA LEU A 258 3.09 8.56 -10.46
C LEU A 258 3.25 7.02 -10.45
N ILE A 259 4.39 6.49 -9.99
CA ILE A 259 4.63 5.04 -9.89
C ILE A 259 3.98 4.45 -8.63
N LEU A 260 4.18 5.09 -7.49
CA LEU A 260 3.79 4.55 -6.18
C LEU A 260 2.74 5.45 -5.50
N ASP A 261 3.16 6.60 -4.97
CA ASP A 261 2.32 7.65 -4.37
C ASP A 261 3.18 8.83 -3.86
N GLU A 262 2.53 9.89 -3.35
CA GLU A 262 3.15 10.94 -2.52
C GLU A 262 3.80 10.37 -1.24
N HIS A 263 3.18 9.36 -0.62
CA HIS A 263 3.68 8.76 0.63
C HIS A 263 4.67 7.62 0.43
N LEU A 264 4.94 7.19 -0.80
CA LEU A 264 5.88 6.12 -1.11
C LEU A 264 6.82 6.54 -2.24
N THR A 265 7.79 7.39 -1.93
CA THR A 265 8.77 7.81 -2.94
C THR A 265 9.96 6.85 -3.02
N VAL A 266 10.40 6.58 -4.26
CA VAL A 266 11.43 5.60 -4.65
C VAL A 266 12.84 6.01 -4.21
N ASP A 267 13.02 7.28 -3.83
CA ASP A 267 14.23 7.82 -3.21
C ASP A 267 13.83 8.71 -2.02
N SER A 268 13.46 8.07 -0.92
CA SER A 268 12.88 8.70 0.27
C SER A 268 13.65 8.33 1.54
N ALA A 269 13.23 8.88 2.68
CA ALA A 269 13.80 8.53 3.98
C ALA A 269 13.48 7.08 4.44
N TYR A 270 12.70 6.31 3.67
CA TYR A 270 12.18 5.00 4.07
C TYR A 270 12.15 3.95 2.96
N LEU A 271 12.33 4.34 1.69
CA LEU A 271 12.49 3.44 0.56
C LEU A 271 13.49 4.05 -0.43
N ARG A 272 14.47 3.25 -0.86
CA ARG A 272 15.43 3.62 -1.90
C ARG A 272 15.73 2.44 -2.79
N LEU A 273 15.50 2.56 -4.10
CA LEU A 273 16.03 1.59 -5.07
C LEU A 273 17.52 1.87 -5.27
N GLU A 274 18.38 0.90 -4.97
CA GLU A 274 19.83 1.09 -5.00
C GLU A 274 20.42 0.69 -6.35
N GLU A 275 20.12 -0.52 -6.82
CA GLU A 275 20.76 -1.11 -7.99
C GLU A 275 19.82 -2.08 -8.70
N GLY A 276 19.81 -2.03 -10.03
CA GLY A 276 19.25 -3.07 -10.89
C GLY A 276 20.37 -3.78 -11.66
N ARG A 277 20.19 -5.08 -11.92
CA ARG A 277 21.23 -5.89 -12.57
C ARG A 277 20.65 -7.04 -13.39
N TYR A 278 21.09 -7.13 -14.64
CA TYR A 278 20.96 -8.33 -15.46
C TYR A 278 22.23 -9.17 -15.42
N ARG A 279 22.06 -10.49 -15.38
CA ARG A 279 23.11 -11.48 -15.69
C ARG A 279 22.58 -12.47 -16.72
N ILE A 280 23.42 -12.82 -17.69
CA ILE A 280 23.15 -13.85 -18.69
C ILE A 280 24.10 -15.01 -18.43
N GLU A 281 23.54 -16.21 -18.28
CA GLU A 281 24.27 -17.46 -18.15
C GLU A 281 23.95 -18.33 -19.38
N ALA A 282 24.94 -18.64 -20.21
CA ALA A 282 24.74 -19.55 -21.35
C ALA A 282 24.39 -20.96 -20.84
N THR A 283 23.42 -21.61 -21.47
CA THR A 283 22.98 -22.96 -21.11
C THR A 283 23.54 -24.01 -22.09
N ALA A 284 23.60 -25.28 -21.65
CA ALA A 284 24.25 -26.36 -22.40
C ALA A 284 23.55 -26.71 -23.73
N ASP A 285 22.28 -26.36 -23.85
CA ASP A 285 21.44 -26.52 -25.04
C ASP A 285 21.60 -25.36 -26.05
N GLY A 286 22.46 -24.38 -25.76
CA GLY A 286 22.69 -23.21 -26.62
C GLY A 286 21.79 -22.00 -26.34
N GLY A 287 20.90 -22.11 -25.35
CA GLY A 287 20.07 -21.01 -24.85
C GLY A 287 20.77 -20.13 -23.79
N SER A 288 19.96 -19.36 -23.07
CA SER A 288 20.42 -18.44 -22.02
C SER A 288 19.47 -18.39 -20.82
N ASP A 289 20.02 -18.45 -19.62
CA ASP A 289 19.34 -18.07 -18.38
C ASP A 289 19.57 -16.56 -18.12
N LEU A 290 18.49 -15.78 -18.18
CA LEU A 290 18.50 -14.35 -17.85
C LEU A 290 18.02 -14.13 -16.41
N ILE A 291 18.90 -13.58 -15.58
CA ILE A 291 18.64 -13.24 -14.18
C ILE A 291 18.52 -11.72 -14.03
N LEU A 292 17.42 -11.26 -13.44
CA LEU A 292 17.21 -9.86 -13.03
C LEU A 292 17.19 -9.77 -11.51
N THR A 293 18.09 -8.95 -10.97
CA THR A 293 18.17 -8.60 -9.55
C THR A 293 17.87 -7.12 -9.36
N THR A 294 16.98 -6.81 -8.41
CA THR A 294 16.77 -5.44 -7.94
C THR A 294 17.08 -5.39 -6.45
N ARG A 295 18.05 -4.55 -6.08
CA ARG A 295 18.46 -4.27 -4.71
C ARG A 295 17.85 -2.96 -4.25
N TYR A 296 17.26 -2.98 -3.07
CA TYR A 296 16.62 -1.82 -2.50
C TYR A 296 16.79 -1.79 -0.98
N TRP A 297 16.71 -0.61 -0.43
CA TRP A 297 16.80 -0.35 0.99
C TRP A 297 15.44 0.12 1.50
N ILE A 298 15.03 -0.39 2.67
CA ILE A 298 13.80 -0.02 3.36
C ILE A 298 14.09 0.34 4.80
N ARG A 299 13.34 1.32 5.31
CA ARG A 299 13.40 1.76 6.70
C ARG A 299 11.99 2.07 7.19
N THR A 300 11.26 1.01 7.50
CA THR A 300 9.87 1.06 7.98
C THR A 300 9.74 0.32 9.32
N PRO A 301 8.72 0.63 10.14
CA PRO A 301 8.51 -0.08 11.41
C PRO A 301 8.20 -1.57 11.23
N MET A 302 7.77 -1.98 10.01
CA MET A 302 7.48 -3.37 9.65
C MET A 302 8.23 -3.77 8.39
N ASN A 303 9.57 -3.75 8.43
CA ASN A 303 10.40 -4.11 7.27
C ASN A 303 10.05 -5.46 6.64
N GLY A 304 9.67 -6.47 7.44
CA GLY A 304 9.24 -7.77 6.89
C GLY A 304 7.98 -7.67 6.03
N TYR A 305 7.00 -6.87 6.46
CA TYR A 305 5.76 -6.63 5.73
C TYR A 305 6.01 -5.83 4.45
N ALA A 306 6.80 -4.75 4.55
CA ALA A 306 7.19 -3.95 3.40
C ALA A 306 8.02 -4.77 2.39
N ALA A 307 8.94 -5.62 2.85
CA ALA A 307 9.75 -6.49 1.99
C ALA A 307 8.90 -7.53 1.26
N TRP A 308 7.86 -8.08 1.90
CA TRP A 308 6.93 -9.00 1.25
C TRP A 308 6.22 -8.32 0.08
N TRP A 309 5.67 -7.12 0.30
CA TRP A 309 5.06 -6.33 -0.78
C TRP A 309 6.06 -5.95 -1.87
N GLY A 310 7.29 -5.55 -1.49
CA GLY A 310 8.37 -5.28 -2.44
C GLY A 310 8.66 -6.49 -3.34
N GLY A 311 8.65 -7.70 -2.77
CA GLY A 311 8.76 -8.95 -3.53
C GLY A 311 7.62 -9.20 -4.50
N VAL A 312 6.37 -8.88 -4.13
CA VAL A 312 5.21 -8.98 -5.02
C VAL A 312 5.34 -8.00 -6.18
N PHE A 313 5.51 -6.70 -5.88
CA PHE A 313 5.52 -5.64 -6.89
C PHE A 313 6.73 -5.73 -7.83
N LEU A 314 7.95 -5.85 -7.29
CA LEU A 314 9.16 -6.00 -8.10
C LEU A 314 9.16 -7.34 -8.85
N GLY A 315 8.65 -8.42 -8.23
CA GLY A 315 8.56 -9.71 -8.90
C GLY A 315 7.61 -9.71 -10.10
N ASP A 316 6.46 -9.05 -9.97
CA ASP A 316 5.52 -8.86 -11.08
C ASP A 316 6.14 -8.02 -12.21
N PHE A 317 6.83 -6.94 -11.85
CA PHE A 317 7.58 -6.12 -12.81
C PHE A 317 8.67 -6.94 -13.52
N HIS A 318 9.50 -7.67 -12.76
CA HIS A 318 10.56 -8.53 -13.32
C HIS A 318 9.98 -9.53 -14.31
N ARG A 319 8.90 -10.24 -13.95
CA ARG A 319 8.26 -11.23 -14.82
C ARG A 319 7.78 -10.63 -16.14
N ASN A 320 7.24 -9.41 -16.11
CA ASN A 320 6.82 -8.73 -17.34
C ASN A 320 8.01 -8.39 -18.23
N VAL A 321 9.01 -7.70 -17.70
CA VAL A 321 10.16 -7.26 -18.50
C VAL A 321 10.94 -8.46 -19.04
N LEU A 322 11.20 -9.46 -18.20
CA LEU A 322 11.84 -10.71 -18.61
C LEU A 322 11.02 -11.46 -19.67
N GLY A 323 9.69 -11.46 -19.55
CA GLY A 323 8.80 -12.07 -20.53
C GLY A 323 8.84 -11.36 -21.89
N VAL A 324 8.90 -10.03 -21.91
CA VAL A 324 9.07 -9.24 -23.14
C VAL A 324 10.41 -9.55 -23.81
N ILE A 325 11.51 -9.54 -23.05
CA ILE A 325 12.85 -9.86 -23.57
C ILE A 325 12.88 -11.28 -24.15
N LYS A 326 12.36 -12.27 -23.40
CA LYS A 326 12.28 -13.67 -23.85
C LYS A 326 11.55 -13.77 -25.19
N ASN A 327 10.31 -13.29 -25.26
CA ASN A 327 9.48 -13.42 -26.45
C ASN A 327 10.12 -12.76 -27.67
N ARG A 328 10.80 -11.61 -27.50
CA ARG A 328 11.48 -10.93 -28.59
C ARG A 328 12.75 -11.63 -29.04
N ALA A 329 13.55 -12.13 -28.09
CA ALA A 329 14.77 -12.87 -28.39
C ALA A 329 14.47 -14.19 -29.12
N GLU A 330 13.50 -14.97 -28.64
CA GLU A 330 13.10 -16.24 -29.26
C GLU A 330 12.46 -16.07 -30.65
N ALA A 331 11.86 -14.91 -30.93
CA ALA A 331 11.28 -14.64 -32.25
C ALA A 331 12.31 -14.37 -33.36
N VAL A 332 13.56 -14.10 -32.99
CA VAL A 332 14.67 -13.79 -33.93
C VAL A 332 15.86 -14.73 -33.80
N ALA A 333 15.77 -15.73 -32.92
CA ALA A 333 16.73 -16.81 -32.74
C ALA A 333 16.61 -17.84 -33.89
#